data_AF-A0A1Z8UIC9-F1
#
_entry.id   AF-A0A1Z8UIC9-F1
#
_cell.length_a   1.000
_cell.length_b   1.000
_cell.length_c   1.000
_cell.angle_alpha   90.00
_cell.angle_beta   90.00
_cell.angle_gamma   90.00
#
_symmetry.space_group_name_H-M   'P 1'
#
loop_
_entity.id
_entity.type
_entity.pdbx_description
1 polymer ?
#
loop_
_entity_poly.entity_id
_entity_poly.type
_entity_poly.pdbx_seq_one_letter_code
_entity_poly.pdbx_strand_id
1 'polypeptide(L)' 'MKIEIDLAKAKTLKKESLRQARKPLLEAQDVAFQRALESSSDTTSIVAEKQRLRDITMLCDTAETVEDLKAIDINAS' A
#
# COMPACT_ATOMS: atom_id res chain seq x y z
N MET A 1 -24.66 22.10 -11.65
CA MET A 1 -23.23 21.77 -11.79
C MET A 1 -23.07 20.28 -11.48
N LYS A 2 -22.87 19.42 -12.48
CA LYS A 2 -22.57 18.01 -12.25
C LYS A 2 -21.07 17.93 -11.95
N ILE A 3 -20.70 17.43 -10.78
CA ILE A 3 -19.32 17.03 -10.52
C ILE A 3 -19.18 15.65 -11.18
N GLU A 4 -18.67 15.63 -12.41
CA GLU A 4 -18.25 14.38 -13.04
C GLU A 4 -16.93 13.96 -12.41
N ILE A 5 -16.95 12.87 -11.65
CA ILE A 5 -15.75 12.33 -11.02
C ILE A 5 -15.00 11.52 -12.08
N ASP A 6 -13.83 12.03 -12.46
CA ASP A 6 -12.89 11.30 -13.32
C ASP A 6 -12.22 10.19 -12.50
N LEU A 7 -12.67 8.95 -12.71
CA LEU A 7 -12.15 7.77 -12.01
C LEU A 7 -10.64 7.57 -12.26
N ALA A 8 -10.13 7.91 -13.45
CA ALA A 8 -8.71 7.77 -13.76
C ALA A 8 -7.86 8.74 -12.92
N LYS A 9 -8.32 9.99 -12.77
CA LYS A 9 -7.70 10.96 -11.85
C LYS A 9 -7.80 10.49 -10.40
N ALA A 10 -8.95 9.98 -9.98
CA ALA A 10 -9.14 9.45 -8.62
C ALA A 10 -8.18 8.29 -8.31
N LYS A 11 -8.02 7.33 -9.24
CA LYS A 11 -7.03 6.25 -9.15
C LYS A 11 -5.61 6.79 -8.97
N THR A 12 -5.23 7.78 -9.77
CA THR A 12 -3.89 8.38 -9.73
C THR A 12 -3.60 9.04 -8.39
N LEU A 13 -4.53 9.87 -7.88
CA LEU A 13 -4.39 10.53 -6.58
C LEU A 13 -4.34 9.52 -5.43
N LYS A 14 -5.19 8.50 -5.47
CA LYS A 14 -5.20 7.45 -4.44
C LYS A 14 -3.90 6.66 -4.43
N LYS A 15 -3.37 6.27 -5.60
CA LYS A 15 -2.05 5.62 -5.70
C LYS A 15 -0.96 6.48 -5.12
N GLU A 16 -0.94 7.77 -5.40
CA GLU A 16 0.08 8.67 -4.87
C GLU A 16 -0.01 8.79 -3.35
N SER A 17 -1.22 8.97 -2.80
CA SER A 17 -1.44 8.96 -1.35
C SER A 17 -0.95 7.67 -0.69
N LEU A 18 -1.27 6.51 -1.27
CA LEU A 18 -0.80 5.21 -0.78
C LEU A 18 0.73 5.05 -0.88
N ARG A 19 1.37 5.60 -1.92
CA ARG A 19 2.83 5.60 -2.05
C ARG A 19 3.50 6.40 -0.95
N GLN A 20 2.95 7.56 -0.61
CA GLN A 20 3.46 8.40 0.48
C GLN A 20 3.27 7.69 1.82
N ALA A 21 2.09 7.10 2.06
CA ALA A 21 1.80 6.38 3.29
C ALA A 21 2.67 5.10 3.46
N ARG A 22 2.89 4.34 2.39
CA ARG A 22 3.67 3.09 2.48
C ARG A 22 5.17 3.30 2.63
N LYS A 23 5.70 4.44 2.22
CA LYS A 23 7.14 4.70 2.23
C LYS A 23 7.76 4.52 3.63
N PRO A 24 7.29 5.20 4.69
CA PRO A 24 7.85 5.00 6.03
C PRO A 24 7.63 3.57 6.57
N LEU A 25 6.54 2.90 6.15
CA LEU A 25 6.27 1.52 6.55
C LEU A 25 7.25 0.53 5.91
N LEU A 26 7.54 0.69 4.62
CA LEU A 26 8.54 -0.13 3.93
C LEU A 26 9.93 0.09 4.52
N GLU A 27 10.30 1.33 4.81
CA GLU A 27 11.57 1.66 5.47
C GLU A 27 11.67 0.99 6.86
N ALA A 28 10.60 1.02 7.65
CA ALA A 28 10.54 0.33 8.94
C ALA A 28 10.69 -1.20 8.80
N GLN A 29 10.02 -1.80 7.81
CA GLN A 29 10.15 -3.23 7.53
C GLN A 29 11.54 -3.61 7.02
N ASP A 30 12.20 -2.74 6.26
CA ASP A 30 13.58 -2.95 5.83
C ASP A 30 14.54 -2.98 7.02
N VAL A 31 14.37 -2.08 7.99
CA VAL A 31 15.15 -2.09 9.25
C VAL A 31 14.84 -3.35 10.06
N ALA A 32 13.57 -3.74 10.19
CA ALA A 32 13.17 -4.96 10.88
C ALA A 32 13.80 -6.21 10.24
N PHE A 33 13.83 -6.26 8.90
CA PHE A 33 14.46 -7.34 8.16
C PHE A 33 15.96 -7.45 8.44
N GLN A 34 16.69 -6.32 8.41
CA GLN A 34 18.12 -6.33 8.72
C GLN A 34 18.42 -6.83 10.14
N ARG A 35 17.65 -6.35 11.14
CA ARG A 35 17.78 -6.82 12.53
C ARG A 35 17.47 -8.32 12.68
N ALA A 36 16.48 -8.82 11.96
CA ALA A 36 16.14 -10.24 11.96
C ALA A 36 17.28 -11.08 11.36
N LEU A 37 17.92 -10.62 10.29
CA LEU A 37 19.10 -11.28 9.73
C LEU A 37 20.29 -11.29 10.70
N GLU A 38 20.58 -10.16 11.34
CA GLU A 38 21.67 -10.05 12.33
C GLU A 38 21.48 -10.99 13.53
N SER A 39 20.22 -11.27 13.89
CA SER A 39 19.85 -12.18 14.99
C SER A 39 19.52 -13.60 14.55
N SER A 40 19.63 -13.92 13.26
CA SER A 40 19.19 -15.21 12.67
C SER A 40 17.73 -15.58 13.00
N SER A 41 16.87 -14.57 13.11
CA SER A 41 15.42 -14.72 13.33
C SER A 41 14.67 -15.00 12.02
N ASP A 42 13.45 -15.56 12.13
CA ASP A 42 12.55 -15.72 10.98
C ASP A 42 12.19 -14.36 10.36
N THR A 43 12.13 -14.32 9.02
CA THR A 43 11.82 -13.13 8.22
C THR A 43 10.55 -13.27 7.38
N THR A 44 9.87 -14.42 7.47
CA THR A 44 8.72 -14.76 6.61
C THR A 44 7.60 -13.72 6.72
N SER A 45 7.24 -13.31 7.93
CA SER A 45 6.22 -12.29 8.18
C SER A 45 6.62 -10.90 7.66
N ILE A 46 7.90 -10.53 7.80
CA ILE A 46 8.44 -9.24 7.34
C ILE A 46 8.38 -9.15 5.81
N VAL A 47 8.76 -10.23 5.12
CA VAL A 47 8.69 -10.29 3.65
C VAL A 47 7.24 -10.24 3.17
N ALA A 48 6.34 -10.98 3.82
CA ALA A 48 4.90 -10.95 3.51
C ALA A 48 4.32 -9.53 3.66
N GLU A 49 4.67 -8.82 4.73
CA GLU A 49 4.21 -7.45 4.96
C GLU A 49 4.76 -6.48 3.92
N LYS A 50 6.05 -6.61 3.55
CA LYS A 50 6.63 -5.82 2.46
C LYS A 50 5.92 -6.04 1.13
N GLN A 51 5.46 -7.27 0.86
CA GLN A 51 4.70 -7.60 -0.33
C GLN A 51 3.29 -6.97 -0.27
N ARG A 52 2.58 -7.11 0.86
CA ARG A 52 1.27 -6.46 1.10
C ARG A 52 1.31 -4.95 0.83
N LEU A 53 2.32 -4.27 1.36
CA LEU A 53 2.52 -2.82 1.18
C LEU A 53 2.79 -2.40 -0.28
N ARG A 54 3.34 -3.30 -1.11
CA ARG A 54 3.55 -3.05 -2.54
C ARG A 54 2.25 -3.27 -3.31
N ASP A 55 1.57 -4.37 -3.03
CA ASP A 55 0.38 -4.83 -3.74
C ASP A 55 -0.82 -3.92 -3.52
N ILE A 56 -0.91 -3.23 -2.38
CA ILE A 56 -2.02 -2.31 -2.12
C ILE A 56 -2.17 -1.22 -3.20
N THR A 57 -1.07 -0.78 -3.82
CA THR A 57 -1.16 0.21 -4.91
C THR A 57 -1.66 -0.37 -6.22
N MET A 58 -1.56 -1.69 -6.39
CA MET A 58 -2.10 -2.41 -7.55
C MET A 58 -3.62 -2.61 -7.43
N LEU A 59 -4.16 -2.69 -6.21
CA LEU A 59 -5.62 -2.74 -5.98
C LEU A 59 -6.35 -1.51 -6.55
N CYS A 60 -5.68 -0.37 -6.65
CA CYS A 60 -6.25 0.82 -7.29
C CYS A 60 -6.52 0.61 -8.79
N ASP A 61 -5.79 -0.30 -9.46
CA ASP A 61 -6.03 -0.61 -10.87
C ASP A 61 -7.33 -1.39 -11.07
N THR A 62 -7.65 -2.28 -10.13
CA THR A 62 -8.84 -3.14 -10.16
C THR A 62 -10.12 -2.45 -9.70
N ALA A 63 -10.03 -1.26 -9.10
CA ALA A 63 -11.20 -0.50 -8.67
C ALA A 63 -12.08 -0.04 -9.86
N GLU A 64 -13.37 -0.32 -9.82
CA GLU A 64 -14.33 0.09 -10.87
C GLU A 64 -15.12 1.34 -10.45
N THR A 65 -15.17 1.63 -9.15
CA THR A 65 -15.90 2.76 -8.58
C THR A 65 -15.03 3.60 -7.63
N VAL A 66 -15.53 4.78 -7.27
CA VAL A 66 -14.87 5.66 -6.29
C VAL A 66 -14.98 5.05 -4.89
N GLU A 67 -16.04 4.29 -4.63
CA GLU A 67 -16.29 3.55 -3.40
C GLU A 67 -15.23 2.45 -3.21
N ASP A 68 -14.90 1.70 -4.27
CA ASP A 68 -13.81 0.71 -4.24
C ASP A 68 -12.47 1.37 -3.88
N LEU A 69 -12.18 2.54 -4.46
CA LEU A 69 -10.97 3.30 -4.14
C LEU A 69 -10.91 3.78 -2.69
N LYS A 70 -12.06 4.09 -2.09
CA LYS A 70 -12.13 4.48 -0.67
C LYS A 70 -11.92 3.28 0.25
N ALA A 71 -12.35 2.09 -0.15
CA ALA A 71 -12.18 0.86 0.60
C ALA A 71 -10.71 0.39 0.68
N ILE A 72 -9.84 0.83 -0.25
CA ILE A 72 -8.41 0.52 -0.20
C ILE A 72 -7.75 1.30 0.95
N ASP A 73 -7.41 0.61 2.03
CA ASP A 73 -6.73 1.15 3.21
C ASP A 73 -5.41 0.43 3.48
N ILE A 74 -4.35 1.19 3.74
CA ILE A 74 -3.03 0.69 4.10
C ILE A 74 -3.01 -0.06 5.43
N ASN A 75 -3.98 0.24 6.29
CA ASN A 75 -4.15 -0.43 7.58
C ASN A 75 -5.10 -1.63 7.52
N ALA A 76 -5.67 -1.96 6.35
CA ALA A 76 -6.51 -3.14 6.19
C ALA A 76 -5.66 -4.39 6.49
N SER A 77 -5.87 -4.96 7.67
CA SER A 77 -5.12 -6.08 8.23
C SER A 77 -5.84 -7.38 7.96
#